data_AF-A0A9D9D191-F1
#
_entry.id   AF-A0A9D9D191-F1
#
_cell.length_a   1.000
_cell.length_b   1.000
_cell.length_c   1.000
_cell.angle_alpha   90.00
_cell.angle_beta   90.00
_cell.angle_gamma   90.00
#
_symmetry.space_group_name_H-M   'P 1'
#
loop_
_entity.id
_entity.type
_entity.pdbx_description
1 polymer ?
#
loop_
_entity_poly.entity_id
_entity_poly.type
_entity_poly.pdbx_seq_one_letter_code
_entity_poly.pdbx_strand_id
1 'polypeptide(L)'
;MKRVLLLAGVLLLLASCRRELTLVSYNVGAFGKYTENSIPQVADILRGLGADLVGLNELDSCNRRHDFYQLASLADALGAADYHFASAFPYA
;
A
#
# COMPACT_ATOMS: atom_id res chain seq x y z
N MET A 1 3.65 26.12 -34.74
CA MET A 1 4.49 24.97 -34.33
C MET A 1 4.44 24.70 -32.82
N LYS A 2 4.73 25.67 -31.93
CA LYS A 2 4.72 25.46 -30.46
C LYS A 2 3.41 24.88 -29.89
N ARG A 3 2.24 25.36 -30.36
CA ARG A 3 0.92 24.86 -29.91
C ARG A 3 0.63 23.40 -30.32
N VAL A 4 1.12 22.98 -31.48
CA VAL A 4 0.95 21.61 -31.98
C VAL A 4 1.82 20.63 -31.19
N LEU A 5 3.06 21.03 -30.87
CA LEU A 5 3.95 20.27 -29.98
C LEU A 5 3.38 20.12 -28.57
N LEU A 6 2.79 21.20 -28.03
CA LEU A 6 2.14 21.16 -26.71
C LEU A 6 0.94 20.17 -26.70
N LEU A 7 0.10 20.22 -27.73
CA LEU A 7 -1.07 19.35 -27.85
C LEU A 7 -0.67 17.87 -28.00
N ALA A 8 0.35 17.59 -28.82
CA ALA A 8 0.89 16.24 -28.97
C ALA A 8 1.46 15.69 -27.66
N GLY A 9 2.18 16.54 -26.89
CA GLY A 9 2.71 16.16 -25.58
C GLY A 9 1.61 15.80 -24.57
N VAL A 10 0.53 16.57 -24.53
CA VAL A 10 -0.62 16.29 -23.66
C VAL A 10 -1.31 14.99 -24.07
N LEU A 11 -1.52 14.76 -25.37
CA LEU A 11 -2.15 13.53 -25.86
C LEU A 11 -1.31 12.28 -25.57
N LEU A 12 0.02 12.39 -25.68
CA LEU A 12 0.95 11.32 -25.32
C LEU A 12 0.90 11.00 -23.82
N LEU A 13 0.85 12.02 -22.96
CA LEU A 13 0.69 11.84 -21.50
C LEU A 13 -0.63 11.15 -21.13
N LEU A 14 -1.73 11.57 -21.77
CA LEU A 14 -3.04 10.95 -21.55
C LEU A 14 -3.09 9.51 -22.08
N ALA A 15 -2.40 9.24 -23.18
CA ALA A 15 -2.29 7.90 -23.73
C ALA A 15 -1.37 6.98 -22.91
N SER A 16 -0.36 7.53 -22.22
CA SER A 16 0.56 6.77 -21.37
C SER A 16 0.02 6.45 -19.98
N CYS A 17 -1.12 7.02 -19.60
CA CYS A 17 -1.71 6.74 -18.30
C CYS A 17 -2.13 5.27 -18.22
N ARG A 18 -1.66 4.57 -17.19
CA ARG A 18 -2.05 3.17 -16.93
C ARG A 18 -3.57 3.12 -16.74
N ARG A 19 -4.23 2.19 -17.43
CA ARG A 19 -5.71 2.01 -17.42
C ARG A 19 -6.17 0.85 -16.54
N GLU A 20 -5.24 0.22 -15.85
CA GLU A 20 -5.47 -0.93 -14.99
C GLU A 20 -5.16 -0.53 -13.55
N LEU A 21 -5.97 -1.03 -12.64
CA LEU A 21 -5.83 -0.82 -11.20
C LEU A 21 -5.74 -2.19 -10.53
N THR A 22 -4.62 -2.46 -9.87
CA THR A 22 -4.41 -3.66 -9.09
C THR A 22 -4.87 -3.43 -7.66
N LEU A 23 -5.96 -4.09 -7.28
CA LEU A 23 -6.49 -4.10 -5.92
C LEU A 23 -6.04 -5.35 -5.19
N VAL A 24 -5.46 -5.20 -4.00
CA VAL A 24 -5.05 -6.31 -3.14
C VAL A 24 -5.83 -6.26 -1.84
N SER A 25 -6.36 -7.39 -1.40
CA SER A 25 -6.87 -7.57 -0.04
C SER A 25 -6.10 -8.70 0.61
N TYR A 26 -5.46 -8.45 1.74
CA TYR A 26 -4.58 -9.43 2.38
C TYR A 26 -4.68 -9.41 3.90
N ASN A 27 -4.87 -10.59 4.48
CA ASN A 27 -4.81 -10.79 5.92
C ASN A 27 -3.35 -11.09 6.30
N VAL A 28 -2.75 -10.20 7.08
CA VAL A 28 -1.32 -10.25 7.41
C VAL A 28 -1.02 -11.00 8.71
N GLY A 29 -2.05 -11.43 9.47
CA GLY A 29 -1.89 -12.15 10.74
C GLY A 29 -0.93 -11.46 11.70
N ALA A 30 -1.11 -10.14 11.89
CA ALA A 30 -0.26 -9.26 12.69
C ALA A 30 1.24 -9.30 12.35
N PHE A 31 1.60 -9.73 11.13
CA PHE A 31 2.97 -9.93 10.65
C PHE A 31 3.82 -10.93 11.46
N GLY A 32 3.18 -11.75 12.30
CA GLY A 32 3.86 -12.65 13.26
C GLY A 32 3.55 -14.13 13.08
N LYS A 33 2.73 -14.52 12.09
CA LYS A 33 2.12 -15.86 12.03
C LYS A 33 3.12 -17.01 11.80
N TYR A 34 4.16 -16.78 11.01
CA TYR A 34 5.14 -17.82 10.60
C TYR A 34 6.61 -17.39 10.76
N THR A 35 6.82 -16.15 11.20
CA THR A 35 8.12 -15.46 11.34
C THR A 35 7.90 -14.33 12.32
N GLU A 36 8.96 -13.89 13.03
CA GLU A 36 8.86 -12.79 14.01
C GLU A 36 8.42 -11.46 13.39
N ASN A 37 8.78 -11.21 12.12
CA ASN A 37 8.37 -10.01 11.39
C ASN A 37 8.33 -10.29 9.87
N SER A 38 7.12 -10.43 9.32
CA SER A 38 6.93 -10.62 7.87
C SER A 38 6.73 -9.33 7.08
N ILE A 39 6.82 -8.13 7.67
CA ILE A 39 6.59 -6.85 6.97
C ILE A 39 7.43 -6.73 5.67
N PRO A 40 8.75 -7.01 5.66
CA PRO A 40 9.54 -6.91 4.43
C PRO A 40 9.06 -7.85 3.34
N GLN A 41 8.66 -9.08 3.71
CA GLN A 41 8.19 -10.09 2.78
C GLN A 41 6.84 -9.70 2.19
N VAL A 42 5.93 -9.16 3.01
CA VAL A 42 4.65 -8.63 2.52
C VAL A 42 4.88 -7.44 1.60
N ALA A 43 5.83 -6.54 1.90
CA ALA A 43 6.18 -5.43 1.02
C ALA A 43 6.71 -5.93 -0.35
N ASP A 44 7.55 -6.96 -0.36
CA ASP A 44 8.04 -7.59 -1.59
C ASP A 44 6.90 -8.20 -2.41
N ILE A 45 5.95 -8.87 -1.77
CA ILE A 45 4.76 -9.41 -2.43
C ILE A 45 3.95 -8.30 -3.08
N LEU A 46 3.63 -7.23 -2.34
CA LEU A 46 2.83 -6.11 -2.84
C LEU A 46 3.51 -5.38 -4.01
N ARG A 47 4.83 -5.19 -3.95
CA ARG A 47 5.64 -4.67 -5.07
C ARG A 47 5.60 -5.61 -6.27
N GLY A 48 5.78 -6.91 -6.05
CA GLY A 48 5.76 -7.91 -7.11
C GLY A 48 4.41 -7.99 -7.83
N LEU A 49 3.31 -7.71 -7.12
CA LEU A 49 1.97 -7.63 -7.69
C LEU A 49 1.70 -6.31 -8.42
N GLY A 50 2.54 -5.28 -8.24
CA GLY A 50 2.25 -3.93 -8.71
C GLY A 50 0.95 -3.38 -8.12
N ALA A 51 0.76 -3.58 -6.81
CA ALA A 51 -0.45 -3.17 -6.12
C ALA A 51 -0.61 -1.63 -6.11
N ASP A 52 -1.78 -1.15 -6.53
CA ASP A 52 -2.11 0.28 -6.51
C ASP A 52 -2.89 0.65 -5.24
N LEU A 53 -3.75 -0.25 -4.77
CA LEU A 53 -4.50 -0.09 -3.51
C LEU A 53 -4.49 -1.41 -2.74
N VAL A 54 -4.27 -1.31 -1.42
CA VAL A 54 -4.13 -2.47 -0.54
C VAL A 54 -5.08 -2.34 0.66
N GLY A 55 -6.00 -3.29 0.80
CA GLY A 55 -6.77 -3.52 2.01
C GLY A 55 -6.07 -4.56 2.88
N LEU A 56 -5.86 -4.24 4.15
CA LEU A 56 -5.15 -5.10 5.09
C LEU A 56 -6.06 -5.48 6.27
N ASN A 57 -6.03 -6.76 6.66
CA ASN A 57 -6.76 -7.30 7.80
C ASN A 57 -5.81 -7.88 8.84
N GLU A 58 -6.28 -7.97 10.09
CA GLU A 58 -5.50 -8.45 11.24
C GLU A 58 -4.21 -7.66 11.49
N LEU A 59 -4.30 -6.34 11.33
CA LEU A 59 -3.26 -5.42 11.75
C LEU A 59 -3.37 -5.16 13.26
N ASP A 60 -2.24 -5.22 13.93
CA ASP A 60 -2.04 -4.83 15.32
C ASP A 60 -1.42 -3.42 15.38
N SER A 61 -2.04 -2.47 14.67
CA SER A 61 -1.67 -1.04 14.73
C SER A 61 -2.47 -0.31 15.80
N CYS A 62 -1.85 0.60 16.55
CA CYS A 62 -2.52 1.34 17.64
C CYS A 62 -3.16 0.44 18.71
N ASN A 63 -2.55 -0.70 19.03
CA ASN A 63 -3.03 -1.57 20.10
C ASN A 63 -2.25 -1.35 21.42
N ARG A 64 -2.74 -1.93 22.52
CA ARG A 64 -2.06 -1.89 23.83
C ARG A 64 -0.95 -2.94 23.99
N ARG A 65 -0.76 -3.81 23.00
CA ARG A 65 0.14 -4.98 23.09
C ARG A 65 1.56 -4.63 22.64
N HIS A 66 1.74 -3.62 21.80
CA HIS A 66 3.02 -3.24 21.21
C HIS A 66 3.15 -1.72 21.13
N ASP A 67 4.39 -1.24 21.09
CA ASP A 67 4.74 0.19 20.96
C ASP A 67 4.97 0.62 19.51
N PHE A 68 4.84 -0.29 18.55
CA PHE A 68 5.09 -0.03 17.13
C PHE A 68 3.80 -0.01 16.30
N TYR A 69 3.79 0.84 15.28
CA TYR A 69 2.64 1.04 14.41
C TYR A 69 2.85 0.30 13.09
N GLN A 70 2.36 -0.95 13.04
CA GLN A 70 2.57 -1.89 11.92
C GLN A 70 2.27 -1.32 10.53
N LEU A 71 1.17 -0.57 10.39
CA LEU A 71 0.78 0.01 9.11
C LEU A 71 1.79 1.05 8.61
N ALA A 72 2.35 1.87 9.50
CA ALA A 72 3.41 2.83 9.13
C ALA A 72 4.69 2.10 8.74
N SER A 73 5.08 1.06 9.49
CA SER A 73 6.26 0.27 9.14
C SER A 73 6.13 -0.40 7.77
N LEU A 74 4.95 -0.89 7.40
CA LEU A 74 4.70 -1.39 6.05
C LEU A 74 4.72 -0.27 5.01
N ALA A 75 4.10 0.88 5.30
CA ALA A 75 4.11 2.03 4.40
C ALA A 75 5.53 2.53 4.10
N ASP A 76 6.39 2.61 5.11
CA ASP A 76 7.80 2.92 4.97
C ASP A 76 8.51 1.87 4.11
N ALA A 77 8.26 0.58 4.37
CA ALA A 77 8.81 -0.52 3.59
C ALA A 77 8.36 -0.50 2.12
N LEU A 78 7.21 0.10 1.80
CA LEU A 78 6.68 0.32 0.44
C LEU A 78 7.21 1.60 -0.22
N GLY A 79 8.08 2.36 0.43
CA GLY A 79 8.61 3.62 -0.09
C GLY A 79 7.79 4.84 0.31
N ALA A 80 7.38 4.90 1.58
CA ALA A 80 6.56 5.97 2.17
C ALA A 80 5.18 6.11 1.50
N ALA A 81 4.46 4.99 1.36
CA ALA A 81 3.10 4.98 0.85
C ALA A 81 2.13 5.74 1.79
N ASP A 82 1.14 6.41 1.21
CA ASP A 82 0.03 6.97 1.99
C ASP A 82 -0.77 5.83 2.63
N TYR A 83 -1.19 6.03 3.89
CA TYR A 83 -1.96 5.03 4.62
C TYR A 83 -3.03 5.64 5.51
N HIS A 84 -4.06 4.84 5.80
CA HIS A 84 -5.07 5.14 6.79
C HIS A 84 -5.42 3.87 7.57
N PHE A 85 -5.41 3.98 8.90
CA PHE A 85 -5.86 2.90 9.77
C PHE A 85 -7.25 3.20 10.30
N ALA A 86 -8.12 2.21 10.21
CA ALA A 86 -9.42 2.22 10.87
C ALA A 86 -9.53 0.95 11.73
N SER A 87 -9.93 1.12 12.99
CA SER A 87 -10.22 0.00 13.87
C SER A 87 -11.49 -0.71 13.40
N ALA A 88 -11.43 -2.02 13.18
CA ALA A 88 -12.60 -2.82 12.79
C ALA A 88 -13.71 -2.79 13.87
N PHE A 89 -13.32 -2.70 15.15
CA PHE A 89 -14.21 -2.49 16.27
C PHE A 89 -13.70 -1.34 17.15
N PRO A 90 -14.56 -0.49 17.71
CA PRO A 90 -14.15 0.41 18.78
C PRO A 90 -13.65 -0.44 19.94
N TYR A 91 -12.36 -0.36 20.25
CA TYR A 91 -11.85 -0.93 21.50
C TYR A 91 -12.46 -0.15 22.66
N ALA A 92 -13.37 -0.79 23.39
CA ALA A 92 -13.86 -0.32 24.70
C ALA A 92 -12.75 -0.40 25.76
#